data_AF-A0AA37WPV7-F1
#
_entry.id   AF-A0AA37WPV7-F1
#
_cell.length_a   1.000
_cell.length_b   1.000
_cell.length_c   1.000
_cell.angle_alpha   90.00
_cell.angle_beta   90.00
_cell.angle_gamma   90.00
#
_symmetry.space_group_name_H-M   'P 1'
#
loop_
_entity.id
_entity.type
_entity.pdbx_description
1 polymer ?
#
loop_
_entity_poly.entity_id
_entity_poly.type
_entity_poly.pdbx_seq_one_letter_code
_entity_poly.pdbx_strand_id
1 'polypeptide(L)'
;MSAFTQIDLSELPPPNILEALDYDTILAATKTELKAIAPDIDVDALLPSDPITKLLEIMAYREMHLLHRINESAQGVMLAKATGANLDNLAALLNIQRLILEPGEPSAGIEPVFESDERLRERTQLAFEGFSTAGPVGAYVFHALSASAQVKDVVVYSDFPGEVEVRILSTEEDGKASPELLTKVSDALNDDNVRPITDLVSVNSADIVPYTINATLVLAEGVGAQEVLELARAATKAYIEKSHKLGFDITRAALFSILHQPGVKNVQLHQPTTDILIKRHQAPSGSILSIDSSANATAAPTDLAEGVSFTNQSTAAGKLKGVVTIEPALDETDITHYALYWGGNNAEKLPLGAKLYTVVNEQLTLDHSGAINIVMVSLDGKTFYVEGDDYEMDGQQINVFNKSLEGKAVRVSYDLPAIAELSKSLSSLEHDFSTRINVPTGATHFLVFTKNEFGEMLYGQSVEI
;
A
#
# COMPACT_ATOMS: atom_id res chain seq x y z
N MET A 1 -4.11 -12.85 27.00
CA MET A 1 -3.46 -13.86 26.14
C MET A 1 -4.46 -15.00 25.96
N SER A 2 -5.12 -15.11 24.81
CA SER A 2 -6.22 -16.08 24.59
C SER A 2 -6.34 -16.53 23.12
N ALA A 3 -5.26 -16.55 22.36
CA ALA A 3 -5.22 -17.28 21.10
C ALA A 3 -4.22 -18.40 21.29
N PHE A 4 -4.68 -19.64 21.18
CA PHE A 4 -3.80 -20.76 20.92
C PHE A 4 -3.06 -20.44 19.62
N THR A 5 -1.76 -20.15 19.69
CA THR A 5 -0.97 -19.77 18.52
C THR A 5 -0.31 -21.02 17.97
N GLN A 6 -0.79 -21.48 16.81
CA GLN A 6 -0.17 -22.56 16.07
C GLN A 6 1.25 -22.15 15.64
N ILE A 7 2.21 -23.08 15.77
CA ILE A 7 3.57 -22.87 15.30
C ILE A 7 3.55 -22.84 13.78
N ASP A 8 4.10 -21.76 13.19
CA ASP A 8 4.31 -21.67 11.75
C ASP A 8 5.39 -22.67 11.32
N LEU A 9 4.97 -23.74 10.66
CA LEU A 9 5.89 -24.80 10.20
C LEU A 9 6.79 -24.33 9.05
N SER A 10 6.44 -23.25 8.36
CA SER A 10 7.22 -22.72 7.23
C SER A 10 8.51 -22.04 7.70
N GLU A 11 8.53 -21.52 8.92
CA GLU A 11 9.67 -20.83 9.53
C GLU A 11 10.68 -21.78 10.22
N LEU A 12 10.41 -23.09 10.22
CA LEU A 12 11.32 -24.06 10.82
C LEU A 12 12.63 -24.19 10.01
N PRO A 13 13.79 -24.32 10.70
CA PRO A 13 15.04 -24.58 10.01
C PRO A 13 14.98 -25.91 9.25
N PRO A 14 15.69 -26.03 8.13
CA PRO A 14 15.72 -27.27 7.36
C PRO A 14 16.30 -28.41 8.23
N PRO A 15 15.71 -29.61 8.19
CA PRO A 15 16.19 -30.74 8.98
C PRO A 15 17.50 -31.29 8.40
N ASN A 16 18.33 -31.88 9.27
CA ASN A 16 19.66 -32.42 8.93
C ASN A 16 19.64 -33.57 7.89
N ILE A 17 18.48 -34.14 7.61
CA ILE A 17 18.31 -35.17 6.57
C ILE A 17 18.36 -34.59 5.16
N LEU A 18 18.20 -33.26 5.01
CA LEU A 18 18.34 -32.60 3.72
C LEU A 18 19.80 -32.27 3.47
N GLU A 19 20.37 -32.89 2.45
CA GLU A 19 21.76 -32.69 2.07
C GLU A 19 21.90 -31.53 1.08
N ALA A 20 22.97 -30.74 1.22
CA ALA A 20 23.28 -29.69 0.28
C ALA A 20 23.76 -30.31 -1.05
N LEU A 21 23.16 -29.87 -2.17
CA LEU A 21 23.50 -30.36 -3.50
C LEU A 21 24.59 -29.47 -4.10
N ASP A 22 25.82 -29.96 -4.14
CA ASP A 22 26.93 -29.29 -4.81
C ASP A 22 27.73 -30.25 -5.69
N TYR A 23 27.67 -30.00 -7.00
CA TYR A 23 28.32 -30.85 -8.00
C TYR A 23 29.83 -30.91 -7.83
N ASP A 24 30.48 -29.78 -7.53
CA ASP A 24 31.94 -29.71 -7.43
C ASP A 24 32.45 -30.48 -6.21
N THR A 25 31.74 -30.38 -5.08
CA THR A 25 32.03 -31.18 -3.88
C THR A 25 31.88 -32.68 -4.15
N ILE A 26 30.80 -33.10 -4.82
CA ILE A 26 30.57 -34.51 -5.16
C ILE A 26 31.66 -35.01 -6.11
N LEU A 27 31.99 -34.25 -7.16
CA LEU A 27 33.04 -34.63 -8.11
C LEU A 27 34.42 -34.76 -7.44
N ALA A 28 34.75 -33.87 -6.50
CA ALA A 28 35.97 -33.95 -5.72
C ALA A 28 36.00 -35.21 -4.83
N ALA A 29 34.88 -35.58 -4.22
CA ALA A 29 34.74 -36.81 -3.46
C ALA A 29 34.95 -38.04 -4.36
N THR A 30 34.28 -38.12 -5.52
CA THR A 30 34.43 -39.25 -6.46
C THR A 30 35.88 -39.38 -6.98
N LYS A 31 36.57 -38.27 -7.24
CA LYS A 31 38.00 -38.27 -7.60
C LYS A 31 38.87 -38.85 -6.47
N THR A 32 38.56 -38.48 -5.22
CA THR A 32 39.25 -38.98 -4.03
C THR A 32 39.06 -40.50 -3.88
N GLU A 33 37.85 -41.00 -4.13
CA GLU A 33 37.55 -42.44 -4.14
C GLU A 33 38.32 -43.19 -5.23
N LEU A 34 38.35 -42.66 -6.46
CA LEU A 34 39.11 -43.26 -7.56
C LEU A 34 40.61 -43.36 -7.21
N LYS A 35 41.17 -42.30 -6.62
CA LYS A 35 42.57 -42.26 -6.19
C LYS A 35 42.88 -43.33 -5.13
N ALA A 36 41.91 -43.65 -4.27
CA ALA A 36 42.06 -44.68 -3.25
C ALA A 36 41.98 -46.11 -3.81
N ILE A 37 41.09 -46.35 -4.78
CA ILE A 37 40.85 -47.68 -5.36
C ILE A 37 41.88 -48.03 -6.44
N ALA A 38 42.34 -47.04 -7.21
CA ALA A 38 43.30 -47.18 -8.30
C ALA A 38 44.47 -46.19 -8.12
N PRO A 39 45.40 -46.45 -7.17
CA PRO A 39 46.50 -45.54 -6.87
C PRO A 39 47.53 -45.43 -8.00
N ASP A 40 47.49 -46.32 -8.99
CA ASP A 40 48.28 -46.28 -10.22
C ASP A 40 47.78 -45.24 -11.23
N ILE A 41 46.55 -44.74 -11.08
CA ILE A 41 45.99 -43.65 -11.88
C ILE A 41 46.30 -42.32 -11.19
N ASP A 42 47.03 -41.43 -11.89
CA ASP A 42 47.26 -40.06 -11.44
C ASP A 42 46.03 -39.19 -11.69
N VAL A 43 45.05 -39.29 -10.78
CA VAL A 43 43.76 -38.58 -10.86
C VAL A 43 43.93 -37.06 -10.91
N ASP A 44 44.98 -36.52 -10.29
CA ASP A 44 45.24 -35.06 -10.25
C ASP A 44 45.77 -34.53 -11.58
N ALA A 45 46.33 -35.41 -12.43
CA ALA A 45 46.83 -35.07 -13.77
C ALA A 45 45.80 -35.29 -14.89
N LEU A 46 44.60 -35.80 -14.59
CA LEU A 46 43.56 -36.04 -15.58
C LEU A 46 43.09 -34.73 -16.24
N LEU A 47 43.07 -34.72 -17.57
CA LEU A 47 42.60 -33.60 -18.38
C LEU A 47 41.08 -33.65 -18.55
N PRO A 48 40.41 -32.51 -18.84
CA PRO A 48 38.99 -32.49 -19.17
C PRO A 48 38.60 -33.33 -20.39
N SER A 49 39.56 -33.57 -21.30
CA SER A 49 39.38 -34.41 -22.48
C SER A 49 39.45 -35.91 -22.19
N ASP A 50 39.98 -36.30 -21.03
CA ASP A 50 40.22 -37.72 -20.75
C ASP A 50 38.89 -38.46 -20.53
N PRO A 51 38.73 -39.67 -21.11
CA PRO A 51 37.49 -40.44 -20.96
C PRO A 51 37.13 -40.73 -19.50
N ILE A 52 38.13 -40.91 -18.63
CA ILE A 52 37.93 -41.13 -17.18
C ILE A 52 37.29 -39.90 -16.54
N THR A 53 37.75 -38.69 -16.87
CA THR A 53 37.15 -37.44 -16.38
C THR A 53 35.67 -37.36 -16.76
N LYS A 54 35.32 -37.72 -18.01
CA LYS A 54 33.91 -37.75 -18.45
C LYS A 54 33.06 -38.76 -17.70
N LEU A 55 33.62 -39.92 -17.34
CA LEU A 55 32.91 -40.89 -16.51
C LEU A 55 32.70 -40.38 -15.09
N LEU A 56 33.69 -39.72 -14.49
CA LEU A 56 33.57 -39.11 -13.16
C LEU A 56 32.52 -37.99 -13.14
N GLU A 57 32.49 -37.14 -14.18
CA GLU A 57 31.45 -36.11 -14.35
C GLU A 57 30.05 -36.74 -14.40
N ILE A 58 29.87 -37.84 -15.15
CA ILE A 58 28.60 -38.57 -15.21
C ILE A 58 28.23 -39.18 -13.85
N MET A 59 29.19 -39.73 -13.12
CA MET A 59 28.96 -40.30 -11.79
C MET A 59 28.51 -39.23 -10.79
N ALA A 60 29.24 -38.12 -10.72
CA ALA A 60 28.90 -37.00 -9.84
C ALA A 60 27.51 -36.42 -10.18
N TYR A 61 27.19 -36.29 -11.48
CA TYR A 61 25.87 -35.83 -11.91
C TYR A 61 24.76 -36.81 -11.49
N ARG A 62 24.96 -38.12 -11.66
CA ARG A 62 23.98 -39.14 -11.25
C ARG A 62 23.79 -39.17 -9.74
N GLU A 63 24.86 -39.03 -8.97
CA GLU A 63 24.80 -38.95 -7.52
C GLU A 63 24.04 -37.70 -7.05
N MET A 64 24.34 -36.53 -7.61
CA MET A 64 23.58 -35.31 -7.34
C MET A 64 22.08 -35.49 -7.60
N HIS A 65 21.71 -36.13 -8.72
CA HIS A 65 20.31 -36.46 -9.02
C HIS A 65 19.68 -37.44 -8.02
N LEU A 66 20.44 -38.43 -7.55
CA LEU A 66 19.97 -39.36 -6.51
C LEU A 66 19.75 -38.63 -5.18
N LEU A 67 20.69 -37.78 -4.75
CA LEU A 67 20.57 -36.97 -3.55
C LEU A 67 19.38 -35.99 -3.64
N HIS A 68 19.17 -35.39 -4.81
CA HIS A 68 17.99 -34.55 -5.06
C HIS A 68 16.70 -35.34 -4.87
N ARG A 69 16.58 -36.53 -5.49
CA ARG A 69 15.41 -37.41 -5.31
C ARG A 69 15.22 -37.87 -3.87
N ILE A 70 16.31 -38.13 -3.13
CA ILE A 70 16.25 -38.49 -1.70
C ILE A 70 15.74 -37.31 -0.89
N ASN A 71 16.24 -36.10 -1.13
CA ASN A 71 15.77 -34.88 -0.48
C ASN A 71 14.28 -34.63 -0.75
N GLU A 72 13.83 -34.74 -2.00
CA GLU A 72 12.41 -34.63 -2.35
C GLU A 72 11.56 -35.69 -1.64
N SER A 73 12.04 -36.94 -1.59
CA SER A 73 11.35 -38.03 -0.90
C SER A 73 11.25 -37.79 0.61
N ALA A 74 12.32 -37.28 1.22
CA ALA A 74 12.35 -36.92 2.63
C ALA A 74 11.41 -35.74 2.94
N GLN A 75 11.36 -34.72 2.07
CA GLN A 75 10.40 -33.62 2.20
C GLN A 75 8.95 -34.09 2.07
N GLY A 76 8.68 -35.03 1.17
CA GLY A 76 7.35 -35.59 0.94
C GLY A 76 6.74 -36.29 2.17
N VAL A 77 7.55 -36.76 3.12
CA VAL A 77 7.05 -37.41 4.35
C VAL A 77 6.98 -36.47 5.56
N MET A 78 7.28 -35.18 5.39
CA MET A 78 7.24 -34.18 6.46
C MET A 78 6.05 -33.27 6.31
N LEU A 79 5.19 -33.17 7.32
CA LEU A 79 4.00 -32.29 7.29
C LEU A 79 4.36 -30.83 6.88
N ALA A 80 5.50 -30.32 7.36
CA ALA A 80 5.98 -28.97 7.06
C ALA A 80 6.34 -28.72 5.59
N LYS A 81 6.64 -29.75 4.80
CA LYS A 81 7.15 -29.63 3.42
C LYS A 81 6.33 -30.40 2.38
N ALA A 82 5.56 -31.40 2.80
CA ALA A 82 4.75 -32.21 1.92
C ALA A 82 3.67 -31.38 1.22
N THR A 83 3.40 -31.74 -0.04
CA THR A 83 2.41 -31.13 -0.93
C THR A 83 1.61 -32.20 -1.67
N GLY A 84 0.46 -31.82 -2.21
CA GLY A 84 -0.43 -32.69 -3.00
C GLY A 84 -0.73 -34.04 -2.34
N ALA A 85 -0.64 -35.12 -3.11
CA ALA A 85 -0.98 -36.47 -2.66
C ALA A 85 -0.17 -36.96 -1.44
N ASN A 86 1.07 -36.50 -1.28
CA ASN A 86 1.87 -36.84 -0.10
C ASN A 86 1.26 -36.24 1.16
N LEU A 87 0.85 -34.97 1.10
CA LEU A 87 0.16 -34.30 2.20
C LEU A 87 -1.20 -34.94 2.47
N ASP A 88 -1.95 -35.32 1.43
CA ASP A 88 -3.23 -36.02 1.58
C ASP A 88 -3.07 -37.35 2.34
N ASN A 89 -2.03 -38.13 2.03
CA ASN A 89 -1.74 -39.38 2.75
C ASN A 89 -1.32 -39.15 4.20
N LEU A 90 -0.56 -38.09 4.48
CA LEU A 90 -0.21 -37.70 5.85
C LEU A 90 -1.45 -37.27 6.64
N ALA A 91 -2.33 -36.47 6.04
CA ALA A 91 -3.60 -36.04 6.64
C ALA A 91 -4.52 -37.25 6.93
N ALA A 92 -4.54 -38.23 6.02
CA ALA A 92 -5.34 -39.45 6.17
C ALA A 92 -4.96 -40.28 7.42
N LEU A 93 -3.70 -40.23 7.88
CA LEU A 93 -3.28 -40.89 9.14
C LEU A 93 -4.03 -40.35 10.37
N LEU A 94 -4.51 -39.12 10.29
CA LEU A 94 -5.28 -38.44 11.34
C LEU A 94 -6.77 -38.37 10.99
N ASN A 95 -7.23 -39.19 10.04
CA ASN A 95 -8.61 -39.22 9.55
C ASN A 95 -9.09 -37.86 8.99
N ILE A 96 -8.18 -37.11 8.38
CA ILE A 96 -8.48 -35.84 7.72
C ILE A 96 -8.41 -36.03 6.21
N GLN A 97 -9.36 -35.41 5.51
CA GLN A 97 -9.41 -35.38 4.06
C GLN A 97 -9.46 -33.93 3.59
N ARG A 98 -8.94 -33.73 2.38
CA ARG A 98 -9.00 -32.44 1.69
C ARG A 98 -10.45 -32.07 1.42
N LEU A 99 -10.85 -30.88 1.87
CA LEU A 99 -12.19 -30.37 1.65
C LEU A 99 -12.34 -29.78 0.25
N ILE A 100 -13.55 -29.95 -0.28
CA ILE A 100 -13.98 -29.38 -1.56
C ILE A 100 -14.52 -27.97 -1.28
N LEU A 101 -13.99 -26.98 -2.01
CA LEU A 101 -14.53 -25.62 -2.07
C LEU A 101 -15.69 -25.55 -3.05
N GLU A 102 -15.46 -26.06 -4.26
CA GLU A 102 -16.47 -26.09 -5.33
C GLU A 102 -16.53 -27.52 -5.90
N PRO A 103 -17.71 -28.15 -5.98
CA PRO A 103 -17.85 -29.53 -6.43
C PRO A 103 -17.50 -29.77 -7.90
N GLY A 104 -17.34 -28.71 -8.69
CA GLY A 104 -17.14 -28.79 -10.14
C GLY A 104 -18.38 -29.33 -10.88
N GLU A 105 -18.25 -29.47 -12.20
CA GLU A 105 -19.27 -30.07 -13.07
C GLU A 105 -18.61 -31.02 -14.08
N PRO A 106 -18.47 -32.32 -13.74
CA PRO A 106 -17.79 -33.29 -14.60
C PRO A 106 -18.43 -33.43 -15.99
N SER A 107 -19.75 -33.26 -16.09
CA SER A 107 -20.47 -33.29 -17.37
C SER A 107 -20.12 -32.11 -18.29
N ALA A 108 -19.64 -31.00 -17.73
CA ALA A 108 -19.16 -29.83 -18.44
C ALA A 108 -17.62 -29.80 -18.57
N GLY A 109 -16.92 -30.83 -18.06
CA GLY A 109 -15.45 -30.87 -18.01
C GLY A 109 -14.84 -29.90 -17.00
N ILE A 110 -15.61 -29.47 -15.99
CA ILE A 110 -15.17 -28.57 -14.92
C ILE A 110 -14.78 -29.44 -13.72
N GLU A 111 -13.50 -29.45 -13.38
CA GLU A 111 -12.96 -30.16 -12.22
C GLU A 111 -13.35 -29.47 -10.90
N PRO A 112 -13.49 -30.21 -9.79
CA PRO A 112 -13.71 -29.64 -8.47
C PRO A 112 -12.53 -28.78 -8.01
N VAL A 113 -12.84 -27.71 -7.30
CA VAL A 113 -11.85 -26.88 -6.61
C VAL A 113 -11.73 -27.35 -5.18
N PHE A 114 -10.50 -27.66 -4.75
CA PHE A 114 -10.21 -28.11 -3.39
C PHE A 114 -9.51 -27.02 -2.58
N GLU A 115 -9.51 -27.17 -1.25
CA GLU A 115 -8.68 -26.34 -0.39
C GLU A 115 -7.18 -26.48 -0.68
N SER A 116 -6.41 -25.45 -0.34
CA SER A 116 -4.95 -25.41 -0.55
C SER A 116 -4.18 -26.36 0.38
N ASP A 117 -2.94 -26.66 0.01
CA ASP A 117 -2.02 -27.46 0.82
C ASP A 117 -1.73 -26.79 2.17
N GLU A 118 -1.61 -25.46 2.20
CA GLU A 118 -1.40 -24.68 3.43
C GLU A 118 -2.53 -24.94 4.42
N ARG A 119 -3.76 -24.87 3.95
CA ARG A 119 -4.94 -25.04 4.79
C ARG A 119 -5.10 -26.49 5.28
N LEU A 120 -4.89 -27.47 4.39
CA LEU A 120 -4.92 -28.88 4.79
C LEU A 120 -3.82 -29.17 5.82
N ARG A 121 -2.63 -28.60 5.66
CA ARG A 121 -1.50 -28.73 6.60
C ARG A 121 -1.84 -28.13 7.96
N GLU A 122 -2.39 -26.92 7.98
CA GLU A 122 -2.82 -26.26 9.22
C GLU A 122 -3.83 -27.11 9.99
N ARG A 123 -4.87 -27.61 9.32
CA ARG A 123 -5.87 -28.50 9.92
C ARG A 123 -5.27 -29.83 10.39
N THR A 124 -4.35 -30.40 9.63
CA THR A 124 -3.67 -31.66 9.99
C THR A 124 -2.83 -31.48 11.25
N GLN A 125 -2.16 -30.35 11.43
CA GLN A 125 -1.43 -30.05 12.67
C GLN A 125 -2.38 -29.84 13.86
N LEU A 126 -3.55 -29.24 13.64
CA LEU A 126 -4.59 -29.04 14.67
C LEU A 126 -5.35 -30.32 15.05
N ALA A 127 -5.22 -31.41 14.29
CA ALA A 127 -5.96 -32.65 14.51
C ALA A 127 -5.83 -33.20 15.94
N PHE A 128 -4.66 -33.07 16.55
CA PHE A 128 -4.41 -33.55 17.90
C PHE A 128 -5.24 -32.83 18.96
N GLU A 129 -5.57 -31.55 18.73
CA GLU A 129 -6.47 -30.79 19.61
C GLU A 129 -7.91 -31.33 19.54
N GLY A 130 -8.32 -31.80 18.36
CA GLY A 130 -9.64 -32.41 18.12
C GLY A 130 -9.86 -33.76 18.79
N PHE A 131 -8.82 -34.41 19.32
CA PHE A 131 -9.00 -35.66 20.08
C PHE A 131 -9.50 -35.44 21.50
N SER A 132 -9.48 -34.21 21.99
CA SER A 132 -9.97 -33.88 23.33
C SER A 132 -11.48 -33.76 23.37
N THR A 133 -12.12 -34.53 24.26
CA THR A 133 -13.56 -34.47 24.53
C THR A 133 -13.93 -33.49 25.64
N ALA A 134 -12.94 -32.79 26.20
CA ALA A 134 -13.12 -31.86 27.31
C ALA A 134 -13.41 -30.41 26.88
N GLY A 135 -13.63 -30.18 25.57
CA GLY A 135 -13.93 -28.85 25.02
C GLY A 135 -12.83 -27.80 25.16
N PRO A 136 -11.53 -28.10 24.96
CA PRO A 136 -10.53 -27.04 24.91
C PRO A 136 -10.75 -26.13 23.70
N VAL A 137 -10.24 -24.90 23.77
CA VAL A 137 -10.30 -23.91 22.67
C VAL A 137 -9.82 -24.52 21.34
N GLY A 138 -8.71 -25.27 21.36
CA GLY A 138 -8.15 -25.92 20.16
C GLY A 138 -9.08 -26.94 19.51
N ALA A 139 -9.86 -27.69 20.30
CA ALA A 139 -10.82 -28.67 19.76
C ALA A 139 -11.92 -27.97 18.98
N TYR A 140 -12.53 -26.92 19.55
CA TYR A 140 -13.55 -26.13 18.86
C TYR A 140 -13.02 -25.48 17.59
N VAL A 141 -11.81 -24.93 17.62
CA VAL A 141 -11.15 -24.36 16.43
C VAL A 141 -10.98 -25.43 15.35
N PHE A 142 -10.46 -26.61 15.71
CA PHE A 142 -10.27 -27.72 14.76
C PHE A 142 -11.60 -28.20 14.14
N HIS A 143 -12.63 -28.43 14.95
CA HIS A 143 -13.92 -28.91 14.46
C HIS A 143 -14.63 -27.85 13.60
N ALA A 144 -14.51 -26.56 13.95
CA ALA A 144 -15.06 -25.47 13.14
C ALA A 144 -14.37 -25.37 11.77
N LEU A 145 -13.03 -25.39 11.73
CA LEU A 145 -12.26 -25.38 10.50
C LEU A 145 -12.50 -26.61 9.62
N SER A 146 -12.79 -27.75 10.24
CA SER A 146 -13.06 -29.01 9.54
C SER A 146 -14.51 -29.14 9.05
N ALA A 147 -15.43 -28.30 9.56
CA ALA A 147 -16.84 -28.33 9.14
C ALA A 147 -17.02 -27.85 7.69
N SER A 148 -16.24 -26.87 7.22
CA SER A 148 -16.36 -26.38 5.85
C SER A 148 -15.07 -25.74 5.32
N ALA A 149 -14.81 -25.90 4.02
CA ALA A 149 -13.73 -25.23 3.30
C ALA A 149 -13.94 -23.70 3.21
N GLN A 150 -15.13 -23.19 3.52
CA GLN A 150 -15.41 -21.75 3.52
C GLN A 150 -15.01 -21.05 4.83
N VAL A 151 -14.64 -21.78 5.89
CA VAL A 151 -14.19 -21.19 7.15
C VAL A 151 -12.74 -20.75 7.01
N LYS A 152 -12.46 -19.45 6.88
CA LYS A 152 -11.10 -18.91 6.77
C LYS A 152 -10.33 -18.95 8.09
N ASP A 153 -10.99 -18.50 9.15
CA ASP A 153 -10.40 -18.37 10.48
C ASP A 153 -11.48 -18.47 11.56
N VAL A 154 -11.08 -18.87 12.77
CA VAL A 154 -11.99 -19.10 13.90
C VAL A 154 -11.39 -18.57 15.19
N VAL A 155 -12.17 -17.82 15.97
CA VAL A 155 -11.85 -17.54 17.37
C VAL A 155 -12.90 -18.17 18.27
N VAL A 156 -12.43 -18.72 19.39
CA VAL A 156 -13.28 -19.33 20.41
C VAL A 156 -12.94 -18.72 21.76
N TYR A 157 -13.94 -18.27 22.49
CA TYR A 157 -13.78 -17.73 23.83
C TYR A 157 -15.04 -17.97 24.68
N SER A 158 -14.93 -17.72 25.98
CA SER A 158 -16.01 -17.87 26.94
C SER A 158 -15.93 -16.71 27.93
N ASP A 159 -16.97 -15.87 27.96
CA ASP A 159 -17.08 -14.77 28.92
C ASP A 159 -17.86 -15.19 30.18
N PHE A 160 -18.68 -16.24 30.07
CA PHE A 160 -19.44 -16.83 31.18
C PHE A 160 -19.24 -18.36 31.22
N PRO A 161 -19.13 -18.96 32.42
CA PRO A 161 -18.97 -20.41 32.54
C PRO A 161 -20.09 -21.18 31.85
N GLY A 162 -19.71 -22.14 31.00
CA GLY A 162 -20.64 -22.97 30.22
C GLY A 162 -21.14 -22.32 28.93
N GLU A 163 -20.79 -21.08 28.62
CA GLU A 163 -21.12 -20.42 27.35
C GLU A 163 -19.87 -20.33 26.47
N VAL A 164 -19.94 -20.95 25.29
CA VAL A 164 -18.84 -20.98 24.32
C VAL A 164 -19.26 -20.12 23.12
N GLU A 165 -18.54 -19.04 22.87
CA GLU A 165 -18.72 -18.18 21.70
C GLU A 165 -17.69 -18.52 20.64
N VAL A 166 -18.18 -18.82 19.44
CA VAL A 166 -17.37 -19.14 18.26
C VAL A 166 -17.64 -18.09 17.19
N ARG A 167 -16.60 -17.41 16.73
CA ARG A 167 -16.68 -16.42 15.64
C ARG A 167 -16.02 -16.97 14.39
N ILE A 168 -16.75 -16.92 13.29
CA ILE A 168 -16.34 -17.47 12.00
C ILE A 168 -16.02 -16.33 11.04
N LEU A 169 -14.79 -16.35 10.52
CA LEU A 169 -14.39 -15.58 9.36
C LEU A 169 -14.56 -16.46 8.12
N SER A 170 -15.24 -15.95 7.10
CA SER A 170 -15.44 -16.63 5.82
C SER A 170 -14.26 -16.41 4.87
N THR A 171 -14.04 -17.33 3.93
CA THR A 171 -13.17 -17.12 2.77
C THR A 171 -13.84 -16.30 1.68
N GLU A 172 -15.16 -16.13 1.75
CA GLU A 172 -15.97 -15.46 0.73
C GLU A 172 -16.20 -13.98 1.05
N GLU A 173 -16.42 -13.20 -0.01
CA GLU A 173 -16.76 -11.76 0.03
C GLU A 173 -15.80 -10.91 0.89
N ASP A 174 -16.32 -10.23 1.92
CA ASP A 174 -15.60 -9.34 2.84
C ASP A 174 -15.16 -10.06 4.13
N GLY A 175 -15.34 -11.38 4.20
CA GLY A 175 -15.10 -12.21 5.37
C GLY A 175 -16.35 -12.55 6.19
N LYS A 176 -17.54 -12.04 5.83
CA LYS A 176 -18.77 -12.41 6.54
C LYS A 176 -19.22 -13.83 6.24
N ALA A 177 -19.58 -14.56 7.29
CA ALA A 177 -20.11 -15.91 7.16
C ALA A 177 -21.60 -15.88 6.81
N SER A 178 -21.98 -16.65 5.78
CA SER A 178 -23.38 -16.82 5.38
C SER A 178 -24.17 -17.62 6.44
N PRO A 179 -25.50 -17.45 6.52
CA PRO A 179 -26.34 -18.24 7.43
C PRO A 179 -26.19 -19.76 7.23
N GLU A 180 -26.00 -20.20 5.98
CA GLU A 180 -25.78 -21.60 5.62
C GLU A 180 -24.47 -22.12 6.21
N LEU A 181 -23.38 -21.34 6.09
CA LEU A 181 -22.08 -21.68 6.68
C LEU A 181 -22.16 -21.73 8.21
N LEU A 182 -22.80 -20.75 8.83
CA LEU A 182 -22.98 -20.70 10.28
C LEU A 182 -23.78 -21.89 10.80
N THR A 183 -24.82 -22.30 10.08
CA THR A 183 -25.61 -23.50 10.43
C THR A 183 -24.75 -24.76 10.34
N LYS A 184 -24.02 -24.94 9.24
CA LYS A 184 -23.13 -26.10 9.04
C LYS A 184 -22.07 -26.23 10.13
N VAL A 185 -21.46 -25.10 10.53
CA VAL A 185 -20.49 -25.07 11.63
C VAL A 185 -21.18 -25.32 12.98
N SER A 186 -22.33 -24.70 13.22
CA SER A 186 -23.11 -24.89 14.44
C SER A 186 -23.50 -26.35 14.64
N ASP A 187 -23.95 -27.04 13.59
CA ASP A 187 -24.31 -28.45 13.64
C ASP A 187 -23.09 -29.32 13.98
N ALA A 188 -21.93 -29.04 13.37
CA ALA A 188 -20.69 -29.78 13.64
C ALA A 188 -20.20 -29.57 15.09
N LEU A 189 -20.30 -28.35 15.62
CA LEU A 189 -19.84 -28.05 16.98
C LEU A 189 -20.83 -28.47 18.07
N ASN A 190 -22.11 -28.61 17.74
CA ASN A 190 -23.14 -29.05 18.70
C ASN A 190 -23.39 -30.56 18.68
N ASP A 191 -22.68 -31.33 17.86
CA ASP A 191 -22.70 -32.79 17.89
C ASP A 191 -22.31 -33.32 19.29
N ASP A 192 -23.06 -34.31 19.78
CA ASP A 192 -22.88 -34.88 21.12
C ASP A 192 -21.50 -35.56 21.32
N ASN A 193 -20.77 -35.88 20.24
CA ASN A 193 -19.41 -36.40 20.31
C ASN A 193 -18.34 -35.30 20.30
N VAL A 194 -18.71 -34.05 20.01
CA VAL A 194 -17.79 -32.91 19.90
C VAL A 194 -17.85 -32.03 21.13
N ARG A 195 -19.03 -31.55 21.51
CA ARG A 195 -19.16 -30.64 22.66
C ARG A 195 -19.27 -31.40 23.99
N PRO A 196 -18.66 -30.89 25.07
CA PRO A 196 -19.00 -31.31 26.41
C PRO A 196 -20.47 -31.03 26.72
N ILE A 197 -21.06 -31.88 27.57
CA ILE A 197 -22.49 -31.82 27.93
C ILE A 197 -22.88 -30.48 28.56
N THR A 198 -21.96 -29.83 29.27
CA THR A 198 -22.18 -28.56 29.98
C THR A 198 -22.14 -27.32 29.10
N ASP A 199 -21.67 -27.47 27.87
CA ASP A 199 -21.32 -26.32 27.04
C ASP A 199 -22.49 -25.93 26.14
N LEU A 200 -22.84 -24.65 26.20
CA LEU A 200 -23.77 -23.97 25.32
C LEU A 200 -22.97 -23.25 24.24
N VAL A 201 -22.87 -23.88 23.07
CA VAL A 201 -22.05 -23.38 21.95
C VAL A 201 -22.89 -22.50 21.04
N SER A 202 -22.46 -21.25 20.89
CA SER A 202 -23.02 -20.29 19.94
C SER A 202 -22.02 -20.01 18.83
N VAL A 203 -22.51 -19.98 17.58
CA VAL A 203 -21.68 -19.70 16.40
C VAL A 203 -22.22 -18.46 15.69
N ASN A 204 -21.35 -17.47 15.50
CA ASN A 204 -21.70 -16.22 14.82
C ASN A 204 -20.62 -15.81 13.82
N SER A 205 -20.99 -14.94 12.87
CA SER A 205 -20.00 -14.33 11.96
C SER A 205 -19.05 -13.41 12.73
N ALA A 206 -17.84 -13.26 12.20
CA ALA A 206 -16.89 -12.22 12.56
C ALA A 206 -17.46 -10.82 12.24
N ASP A 207 -17.08 -9.84 13.06
CA ASP A 207 -17.37 -8.43 12.81
C ASP A 207 -16.28 -7.82 11.91
N ILE A 208 -16.65 -7.40 10.71
CA ILE A 208 -15.69 -6.89 9.73
C ILE A 208 -15.41 -5.40 9.96
N VAL A 209 -14.13 -5.05 10.10
CA VAL A 209 -13.65 -3.68 10.26
C VAL A 209 -12.99 -3.23 8.95
N PRO A 210 -13.69 -2.49 8.08
CA PRO A 210 -13.13 -2.05 6.80
C PRO A 210 -12.09 -0.95 6.99
N TYR A 211 -11.03 -0.96 6.18
CA TYR A 211 -10.02 0.10 6.15
C TYR A 211 -9.45 0.31 4.75
N THR A 212 -8.93 1.52 4.50
CA THR A 212 -8.33 1.93 3.24
C THR A 212 -6.87 2.30 3.43
N ILE A 213 -6.04 1.93 2.45
CA ILE A 213 -4.63 2.31 2.38
C ILE A 213 -4.48 3.39 1.33
N ASN A 214 -4.00 4.56 1.74
CA ASN A 214 -3.63 5.67 0.86
C ASN A 214 -2.21 6.11 1.22
N ALA A 215 -1.29 6.02 0.26
CA ALA A 215 0.09 6.39 0.47
C ALA A 215 0.72 7.06 -0.76
N THR A 216 1.67 7.96 -0.50
CA THR A 216 2.56 8.52 -1.52
C THR A 216 4.00 8.08 -1.26
N LEU A 217 4.66 7.52 -2.28
CA LEU A 217 6.03 7.02 -2.21
C LEU A 217 6.99 8.06 -2.79
N VAL A 218 8.03 8.41 -2.04
CA VAL A 218 9.16 9.18 -2.55
C VAL A 218 10.17 8.16 -3.07
N LEU A 219 10.51 8.22 -4.36
CA LEU A 219 11.39 7.24 -5.00
C LEU A 219 12.85 7.69 -4.98
N ALA A 220 13.79 6.76 -5.10
CA ALA A 220 15.19 7.07 -5.33
C ALA A 220 15.43 7.60 -6.75
N GLU A 221 16.55 8.29 -6.99
CA GLU A 221 16.89 8.77 -8.33
C GLU A 221 17.28 7.59 -9.25
N GLY A 222 16.82 7.64 -10.51
CA GLY A 222 17.18 6.67 -11.54
C GLY A 222 16.44 5.32 -11.48
N VAL A 223 15.44 5.15 -10.60
CA VAL A 223 14.59 3.95 -10.57
C VAL A 223 13.36 4.11 -11.47
N GLY A 224 12.91 3.00 -12.05
CA GLY A 224 11.65 2.96 -12.79
C GLY A 224 10.46 3.08 -11.85
N ALA A 225 9.69 4.17 -11.96
CA ALA A 225 8.61 4.49 -11.02
C ALA A 225 7.48 3.45 -11.08
N GLN A 226 7.16 2.97 -12.28
CA GLN A 226 6.08 2.01 -12.49
C GLN A 226 6.39 0.66 -11.83
N GLU A 227 7.61 0.14 -12.01
CA GLU A 227 8.04 -1.13 -11.43
C GLU A 227 8.01 -1.09 -9.90
N VAL A 228 8.46 0.02 -9.30
CA VAL A 228 8.44 0.18 -7.84
C VAL A 228 7.00 0.26 -7.30
N LEU A 229 6.12 0.98 -8.00
CA LEU A 229 4.70 1.08 -7.61
C LEU A 229 3.99 -0.28 -7.73
N GLU A 230 4.27 -1.06 -8.78
CA GLU A 230 3.72 -2.41 -8.94
C GLU A 230 4.19 -3.35 -7.82
N LEU A 231 5.47 -3.32 -7.46
CA LEU A 231 6.01 -4.08 -6.33
C LEU A 231 5.35 -3.68 -5.00
N ALA A 232 5.20 -2.38 -4.74
CA ALA A 232 4.57 -1.88 -3.52
C ALA A 232 3.09 -2.29 -3.43
N ARG A 233 2.36 -2.24 -4.55
CA ARG A 233 0.96 -2.70 -4.62
C ARG A 233 0.84 -4.20 -4.40
N ALA A 234 1.72 -5.00 -5.00
CA ALA A 234 1.74 -6.45 -4.82
C ALA A 234 2.03 -6.84 -3.36
N ALA A 235 3.04 -6.22 -2.73
CA ALA A 235 3.38 -6.44 -1.34
C ALA A 235 2.24 -6.03 -0.40
N THR A 236 1.58 -4.90 -0.69
CA THR A 236 0.43 -4.43 0.08
C THR A 236 -0.76 -5.38 -0.04
N LYS A 237 -1.05 -5.89 -1.24
CA LYS A 237 -2.12 -6.89 -1.46
C LYS A 237 -1.84 -8.19 -0.69
N ALA A 238 -0.60 -8.68 -0.73
CA ALA A 238 -0.20 -9.86 0.02
C ALA A 238 -0.36 -9.66 1.54
N TYR A 239 -0.06 -8.47 2.04
CA TYR A 239 -0.29 -8.13 3.45
C TYR A 239 -1.76 -8.04 3.81
N ILE A 240 -2.60 -7.40 2.99
CA ILE A 240 -4.06 -7.36 3.22
C ILE A 240 -4.60 -8.79 3.36
N GLU A 241 -4.20 -9.70 2.47
CA GLU A 241 -4.62 -11.10 2.53
C GLU A 241 -4.12 -11.81 3.80
N LYS A 242 -2.84 -11.63 4.14
CA LYS A 242 -2.22 -12.21 5.34
C LYS A 242 -2.85 -11.69 6.64
N SER A 243 -3.18 -10.41 6.69
CA SER A 243 -3.72 -9.72 7.86
C SER A 243 -5.24 -9.87 8.00
N HIS A 244 -5.94 -10.35 6.98
CA HIS A 244 -7.37 -10.69 7.04
C HIS A 244 -7.60 -11.97 7.86
N LYS A 245 -7.38 -11.86 9.17
CA LYS A 245 -7.51 -12.87 10.21
C LYS A 245 -8.15 -12.25 11.46
N LEU A 246 -8.74 -13.08 12.31
CA LEU A 246 -9.41 -12.62 13.52
C LEU A 246 -8.40 -12.08 14.54
N GLY A 247 -8.70 -10.91 15.11
CA GLY A 247 -7.86 -10.27 16.13
C GLY A 247 -6.49 -9.79 15.62
N PHE A 248 -6.31 -9.64 14.30
CA PHE A 248 -5.06 -9.17 13.72
C PHE A 248 -5.04 -7.64 13.61
N ASP A 249 -4.19 -6.97 14.40
CA ASP A 249 -4.08 -5.51 14.38
C ASP A 249 -3.43 -4.99 13.09
N ILE A 250 -3.93 -3.88 12.55
CA ILE A 250 -3.31 -3.18 11.42
C ILE A 250 -2.51 -1.99 11.95
N THR A 251 -1.20 -2.17 12.05
CA THR A 251 -0.30 -1.11 12.53
C THR A 251 0.29 -0.30 11.38
N ARG A 252 0.49 1.00 11.61
CA ARG A 252 1.17 1.89 10.68
C ARG A 252 2.61 1.43 10.44
N ALA A 253 3.30 0.93 11.46
CA ALA A 253 4.66 0.43 11.34
C ALA A 253 4.76 -0.74 10.33
N ALA A 254 3.81 -1.68 10.35
CA ALA A 254 3.76 -2.76 9.37
C ALA A 254 3.53 -2.19 7.96
N LEU A 255 2.56 -1.30 7.79
CA LEU A 255 2.26 -0.67 6.50
C LEU A 255 3.47 0.11 5.94
N PHE A 256 4.19 0.86 6.78
CA PHE A 256 5.44 1.50 6.39
C PHE A 256 6.47 0.49 5.90
N SER A 257 6.68 -0.60 6.65
CA SER A 257 7.62 -1.66 6.26
C SER A 257 7.28 -2.32 4.93
N ILE A 258 5.99 -2.48 4.62
CA ILE A 258 5.53 -3.14 3.40
C ILE A 258 5.59 -2.20 2.20
N LEU A 259 5.27 -0.91 2.40
CA LEU A 259 5.35 0.09 1.34
C LEU A 259 6.80 0.47 0.99
N HIS A 260 7.74 0.25 1.91
CA HIS A 260 9.16 0.55 1.71
C HIS A 260 9.88 -0.55 0.89
N GLN A 261 9.50 -0.66 -0.38
CA GLN A 261 10.12 -1.59 -1.34
C GLN A 261 11.49 -1.10 -1.84
N PRO A 262 12.33 -1.96 -2.44
CA PRO A 262 13.57 -1.52 -3.09
C PRO A 262 13.30 -0.39 -4.10
N GLY A 263 14.02 0.73 -3.95
CA GLY A 263 13.82 1.93 -4.76
C GLY A 263 12.92 3.00 -4.14
N VAL A 264 12.27 2.72 -3.01
CA VAL A 264 11.54 3.72 -2.21
C VAL A 264 12.50 4.38 -1.21
N LYS A 265 12.56 5.72 -1.22
CA LYS A 265 13.33 6.53 -0.28
C LYS A 265 12.52 6.87 0.97
N ASN A 266 11.25 7.20 0.81
CA ASN A 266 10.36 7.53 1.92
C ASN A 266 8.91 7.15 1.58
N VAL A 267 8.11 6.95 2.62
CA VAL A 267 6.69 6.64 2.50
C VAL A 267 5.90 7.69 3.27
N GLN A 268 4.95 8.32 2.61
CA GLN A 268 3.97 9.21 3.24
C GLN A 268 2.64 8.46 3.34
N LEU A 269 2.33 7.93 4.52
CA LEU A 269 1.11 7.16 4.76
C LEU A 269 -0.03 8.07 5.23
N HIS A 270 -0.96 8.39 4.33
CA HIS A 270 -2.11 9.26 4.56
C HIS A 270 -3.25 8.52 5.27
N GLN A 271 -3.51 7.27 4.89
CA GLN A 271 -4.48 6.40 5.56
C GLN A 271 -3.92 4.98 5.71
N PRO A 272 -4.14 4.33 6.87
CA PRO A 272 -4.84 4.82 8.06
C PRO A 272 -3.98 5.80 8.88
N THR A 273 -4.58 6.85 9.46
CA THR A 273 -3.86 7.90 10.22
C THR A 273 -3.36 7.43 11.58
N THR A 274 -3.96 6.38 12.13
CA THR A 274 -3.61 5.74 13.41
C THR A 274 -3.63 4.22 13.25
N ASP A 275 -3.06 3.50 14.21
CA ASP A 275 -3.14 2.03 14.24
C ASP A 275 -4.59 1.58 14.44
N ILE A 276 -5.01 0.56 13.70
CA ILE A 276 -6.35 -0.02 13.79
C ILE A 276 -6.25 -1.28 14.65
N LEU A 277 -6.72 -1.16 15.89
CA LEU A 277 -6.76 -2.26 16.83
C LEU A 277 -8.02 -3.11 16.60
N ILE A 278 -7.82 -4.41 16.40
CA ILE A 278 -8.87 -5.37 16.06
C ILE A 278 -9.16 -6.23 17.28
N LYS A 279 -10.43 -6.24 17.71
CA LYS A 279 -10.84 -7.12 18.83
C LYS A 279 -10.80 -8.58 18.40
N ARG A 280 -10.74 -9.50 19.37
CA ARG A 280 -10.74 -10.96 19.11
C ARG A 280 -11.84 -11.46 18.16
N HIS A 281 -13.04 -10.88 18.21
CA HIS A 281 -14.19 -11.25 17.37
C HIS A 281 -14.27 -10.47 16.05
N GLN A 282 -13.33 -9.55 15.81
CA GLN A 282 -13.27 -8.70 14.64
C GLN A 282 -12.19 -9.18 13.68
N ALA A 283 -12.35 -8.88 12.40
CA ALA A 283 -11.32 -9.07 11.38
C ALA A 283 -11.19 -7.79 10.53
N PRO A 284 -9.97 -7.38 10.16
CA PRO A 284 -9.76 -6.20 9.33
C PRO A 284 -9.99 -6.54 7.86
N SER A 285 -10.74 -5.74 7.11
CA SER A 285 -10.91 -5.90 5.66
C SER A 285 -10.36 -4.70 4.91
N GLY A 286 -9.23 -4.90 4.23
CA GLY A 286 -8.44 -3.82 3.64
C GLY A 286 -8.67 -3.65 2.14
N SER A 287 -8.63 -2.41 1.68
CA SER A 287 -8.53 -2.09 0.25
C SER A 287 -7.49 -1.01 -0.02
N ILE A 288 -6.87 -1.05 -1.19
CA ILE A 288 -5.95 -0.01 -1.65
C ILE A 288 -6.79 1.10 -2.29
N LEU A 289 -6.77 2.29 -1.70
CA LEU A 289 -7.37 3.47 -2.30
C LEU A 289 -6.43 4.04 -3.38
N SER A 290 -5.20 4.35 -2.99
CA SER A 290 -4.14 4.77 -3.93
C SER A 290 -2.75 4.53 -3.33
N ILE A 291 -1.80 4.24 -4.22
CA ILE A 291 -0.37 4.16 -3.92
C ILE A 291 0.32 4.82 -5.11
N ASP A 292 0.69 6.07 -4.93
CA ASP A 292 1.25 6.92 -5.99
C ASP A 292 2.67 7.34 -5.64
N SER A 293 3.46 7.77 -6.61
CA SER A 293 4.79 8.32 -6.35
C SER A 293 4.79 9.84 -6.39
N SER A 294 5.50 10.48 -5.46
CA SER A 294 5.83 11.90 -5.62
C SER A 294 7.00 12.06 -6.58
N ALA A 295 6.93 13.10 -7.39
CA ALA A 295 8.05 13.67 -8.12
C ALA A 295 9.27 13.87 -7.21
N ASN A 296 10.47 13.51 -7.66
CA ASN A 296 11.72 13.99 -7.05
C ASN A 296 12.00 15.43 -7.53
N ALA A 297 11.07 16.34 -7.27
CA ALA A 297 11.36 17.75 -7.48
C ALA A 297 12.52 18.15 -6.55
N THR A 298 13.47 18.92 -7.07
CA THR A 298 14.58 19.51 -6.28
C THR A 298 14.58 21.04 -6.34
N ALA A 299 13.68 21.61 -7.15
CA ALA A 299 13.45 23.03 -7.38
C ALA A 299 12.00 23.22 -7.87
N ALA A 300 11.57 24.48 -8.01
CA ALA A 300 10.31 24.81 -8.66
C ALA A 300 10.27 24.28 -10.11
N PRO A 301 9.09 23.96 -10.68
CA PRO A 301 9.01 23.33 -11.98
C PRO A 301 9.63 24.16 -13.10
N THR A 302 10.19 23.49 -14.11
CA THR A 302 10.75 24.16 -15.30
C THR A 302 9.89 24.08 -16.56
N ASP A 303 8.94 23.16 -16.59
CA ASP A 303 8.07 22.92 -17.75
C ASP A 303 6.75 23.69 -17.62
N LEU A 304 6.29 24.25 -18.74
CA LEU A 304 5.02 24.97 -18.87
C LEU A 304 3.89 24.01 -19.26
N ALA A 305 2.64 24.40 -19.02
CA ALA A 305 1.52 23.79 -19.74
C ALA A 305 1.75 23.87 -21.26
N GLU A 306 1.40 22.81 -22.02
CA GLU A 306 1.48 22.87 -23.48
C GLU A 306 0.56 23.96 -24.04
N GLY A 307 -0.59 24.16 -23.40
CA GLY A 307 -1.60 25.10 -23.86
C GLY A 307 -2.62 25.45 -22.78
N VAL A 308 -3.25 26.60 -22.96
CA VAL A 308 -4.44 27.00 -22.20
C VAL A 308 -5.45 27.62 -23.16
N SER A 309 -6.72 27.22 -23.03
CA SER A 309 -7.82 27.76 -23.84
C SER A 309 -9.01 28.12 -22.95
N PHE A 310 -9.81 29.07 -23.40
CA PHE A 310 -11.02 29.50 -22.69
C PHE A 310 -12.20 29.53 -23.64
N THR A 311 -13.29 28.86 -23.26
CA THR A 311 -14.56 28.89 -24.01
C THR A 311 -15.59 29.73 -23.26
N ASN A 312 -15.78 30.96 -23.71
CA ASN A 312 -16.77 31.88 -23.12
C ASN A 312 -18.21 31.49 -23.54
N GLN A 313 -19.07 31.29 -22.55
CA GLN A 313 -20.49 30.98 -22.70
C GLN A 313 -21.41 32.11 -22.18
N SER A 314 -20.84 33.27 -21.84
CA SER A 314 -21.58 34.45 -21.40
C SER A 314 -21.83 35.43 -22.54
N THR A 315 -23.04 35.98 -22.61
CA THR A 315 -23.41 37.07 -23.53
C THR A 315 -23.52 38.43 -22.82
N ALA A 316 -23.22 38.50 -21.52
CA ALA A 316 -23.39 39.69 -20.69
C ALA A 316 -22.04 40.36 -20.38
N ALA A 317 -21.93 41.67 -20.69
CA ALA A 317 -20.72 42.45 -20.46
C ALA A 317 -20.31 42.46 -18.97
N GLY A 318 -19.03 42.20 -18.67
CA GLY A 318 -18.47 42.18 -17.31
C GLY A 318 -18.81 40.94 -16.47
N LYS A 319 -19.48 39.93 -17.06
CA LYS A 319 -19.80 38.65 -16.41
C LYS A 319 -19.18 37.50 -17.18
N LEU A 320 -18.48 36.63 -16.48
CA LEU A 320 -17.86 35.43 -17.06
C LEU A 320 -18.68 34.18 -16.74
N LYS A 321 -18.85 33.32 -17.74
CA LYS A 321 -19.31 31.94 -17.62
C LYS A 321 -18.61 31.16 -18.72
N GLY A 322 -17.98 30.04 -18.40
CA GLY A 322 -17.21 29.28 -19.39
C GLY A 322 -16.23 28.32 -18.75
N VAL A 323 -15.52 27.56 -19.57
CA VAL A 323 -14.55 26.56 -19.13
C VAL A 323 -13.16 26.99 -19.57
N VAL A 324 -12.21 26.98 -18.63
CA VAL A 324 -10.78 27.05 -18.93
C VAL A 324 -10.25 25.63 -19.02
N THR A 325 -9.62 25.30 -20.14
CA THR A 325 -9.00 24.00 -20.39
C THR A 325 -7.49 24.17 -20.45
N ILE A 326 -6.77 23.36 -19.68
CA ILE A 326 -5.30 23.33 -19.61
C ILE A 326 -4.83 22.03 -20.26
N GLU A 327 -3.97 22.16 -21.25
CA GLU A 327 -3.23 21.03 -21.84
C GLU A 327 -1.99 20.78 -20.97
N PRO A 328 -1.81 19.56 -20.44
CA PRO A 328 -0.69 19.22 -19.56
C PRO A 328 0.67 19.51 -20.20
N ALA A 329 1.71 19.60 -19.38
CA ALA A 329 3.08 19.77 -19.86
C ALA A 329 3.56 18.47 -20.55
N LEU A 330 4.53 18.58 -21.47
CA LEU A 330 5.18 17.43 -22.08
C LEU A 330 5.87 16.53 -21.04
N ASP A 331 6.45 17.14 -20.02
CA ASP A 331 7.05 16.47 -18.87
C ASP A 331 6.42 17.02 -17.59
N GLU A 332 5.72 16.17 -16.85
CA GLU A 332 5.15 16.48 -15.54
C GLU A 332 5.94 15.83 -14.39
N THR A 333 7.18 15.42 -14.63
CA THR A 333 8.00 14.67 -13.66
C THR A 333 8.22 15.48 -12.39
N ASP A 334 8.37 16.80 -12.46
CA ASP A 334 8.56 17.70 -11.30
C ASP A 334 7.33 18.58 -10.98
N ILE A 335 6.23 18.44 -11.73
CA ILE A 335 4.97 19.16 -11.56
C ILE A 335 4.06 18.40 -10.59
N THR A 336 3.35 19.12 -9.73
CA THR A 336 2.30 18.53 -8.87
C THR A 336 0.91 19.11 -9.19
N HIS A 337 0.84 20.41 -9.48
CA HIS A 337 -0.40 21.13 -9.73
C HIS A 337 -0.20 22.23 -10.78
N TYR A 338 -1.30 22.63 -11.42
CA TYR A 338 -1.43 23.84 -12.24
C TYR A 338 -2.23 24.89 -11.47
N ALA A 339 -1.67 26.07 -11.29
CA ALA A 339 -2.30 27.20 -10.61
C ALA A 339 -2.84 28.22 -11.62
N LEU A 340 -4.14 28.51 -11.52
CA LEU A 340 -4.86 29.43 -12.41
C LEU A 340 -5.02 30.81 -11.73
N TYR A 341 -4.70 31.89 -12.43
CA TYR A 341 -4.80 33.27 -11.93
C TYR A 341 -5.49 34.21 -12.91
N TRP A 342 -5.92 35.37 -12.40
CA TRP A 342 -6.28 36.51 -13.24
C TRP A 342 -4.99 37.20 -13.71
N GLY A 343 -4.88 37.48 -15.01
CA GLY A 343 -3.80 38.25 -15.63
C GLY A 343 -4.24 39.68 -15.95
N GLY A 344 -3.42 40.66 -15.56
CA GLY A 344 -3.61 42.04 -16.00
C GLY A 344 -3.20 42.24 -17.46
N ASN A 345 -2.27 41.40 -17.91
CA ASN A 345 -1.85 41.20 -19.28
C ASN A 345 -1.51 39.70 -19.48
N ASN A 346 -0.85 39.36 -20.57
CA ASN A 346 -0.50 37.99 -20.93
C ASN A 346 0.70 37.39 -20.15
N ALA A 347 1.32 38.14 -19.23
CA ALA A 347 2.49 37.70 -18.48
C ALA A 347 2.39 37.95 -16.97
N GLU A 348 1.71 39.00 -16.56
CA GLU A 348 1.68 39.47 -15.17
C GLU A 348 0.32 39.18 -14.52
N LYS A 349 0.38 38.55 -13.35
CA LYS A 349 -0.79 38.33 -12.48
C LYS A 349 -1.40 39.69 -12.14
N LEU A 350 -2.72 39.81 -12.28
CA LEU A 350 -3.46 40.99 -11.90
C LEU A 350 -3.43 41.12 -10.37
N PRO A 351 -2.88 42.21 -9.80
CA PRO A 351 -2.81 42.41 -8.35
C PRO A 351 -4.19 42.70 -7.76
N LEU A 352 -5.00 41.65 -7.57
CA LEU A 352 -6.28 41.74 -6.87
C LEU A 352 -6.02 42.15 -5.42
N GLY A 353 -6.49 43.34 -5.04
CA GLY A 353 -6.35 43.85 -3.67
C GLY A 353 -5.19 44.83 -3.44
N ALA A 354 -4.48 45.29 -4.47
CA ALA A 354 -3.56 46.43 -4.33
C ALA A 354 -4.33 47.71 -3.98
N LYS A 355 -4.44 48.00 -2.68
CA LYS A 355 -5.02 49.25 -2.16
C LYS A 355 -3.91 50.17 -1.66
N LEU A 356 -4.16 51.47 -1.71
CA LEU A 356 -3.38 52.47 -0.98
C LEU A 356 -3.73 52.33 0.50
N TYR A 357 -2.72 52.10 1.32
CA TYR A 357 -2.87 52.09 2.78
C TYR A 357 -2.11 53.28 3.36
N THR A 358 -2.61 53.79 4.49
CA THR A 358 -1.95 54.82 5.27
C THR A 358 -1.60 54.24 6.63
N VAL A 359 -0.34 54.37 7.03
CA VAL A 359 0.11 53.97 8.37
C VAL A 359 -0.38 55.02 9.37
N VAL A 360 -1.13 54.58 10.39
CA VAL A 360 -1.65 55.45 11.47
C VAL A 360 -1.18 54.88 12.79
N ASN A 361 -0.46 55.68 13.60
CA ASN A 361 0.10 55.27 14.89
C ASN A 361 0.91 53.96 14.82
N GLU A 362 1.81 53.84 13.83
CA GLU A 362 2.65 52.63 13.63
C GLU A 362 1.86 51.34 13.33
N GLN A 363 0.56 51.46 13.00
CA GLN A 363 -0.29 50.32 12.64
C GLN A 363 -0.87 50.46 11.23
N LEU A 364 -0.95 49.33 10.53
CA LEU A 364 -1.63 49.17 9.25
C LEU A 364 -2.59 47.99 9.36
N THR A 365 -3.87 48.19 9.03
CA THR A 365 -4.89 47.13 9.04
C THR A 365 -5.22 46.71 7.61
N LEU A 366 -5.09 45.41 7.35
CA LEU A 366 -5.42 44.79 6.08
C LEU A 366 -6.92 44.56 5.97
N ASP A 367 -7.46 44.76 4.78
CA ASP A 367 -8.87 44.51 4.45
C ASP A 367 -9.19 43.01 4.32
N HIS A 368 -8.17 42.15 4.18
CA HIS A 368 -8.33 40.72 3.87
C HIS A 368 -7.62 39.81 4.90
N SER A 369 -8.24 38.68 5.22
CA SER A 369 -7.64 37.59 6.00
C SER A 369 -6.89 36.62 5.09
N GLY A 370 -5.56 36.47 5.26
CA GLY A 370 -4.80 35.39 4.61
C GLY A 370 -3.54 35.78 3.84
N ALA A 371 -3.06 37.03 3.93
CA ALA A 371 -1.76 37.40 3.38
C ALA A 371 -0.63 36.79 4.24
N ILE A 372 0.32 36.08 3.61
CA ILE A 372 1.40 35.37 4.31
C ILE A 372 2.75 36.05 4.11
N ASN A 373 2.94 36.80 3.01
CA ASN A 373 4.16 37.58 2.71
C ASN A 373 3.79 38.98 2.20
N ILE A 374 4.49 40.01 2.68
CA ILE A 374 4.25 41.42 2.32
C ILE A 374 5.42 41.96 1.51
N VAL A 375 5.13 42.55 0.34
CA VAL A 375 6.08 43.41 -0.39
C VAL A 375 5.53 44.85 -0.40
N MET A 376 6.22 45.75 0.30
CA MET A 376 5.89 47.18 0.33
C MET A 376 6.72 47.94 -0.73
N VAL A 377 6.06 48.66 -1.63
CA VAL A 377 6.75 49.48 -2.65
C VAL A 377 6.33 50.95 -2.52
N SER A 378 7.32 51.83 -2.52
CA SER A 378 7.19 53.28 -2.36
C SER A 378 6.60 53.98 -3.59
N LEU A 379 5.81 55.02 -3.34
CA LEU A 379 5.44 56.03 -4.33
C LEU A 379 6.44 57.19 -4.27
N ASP A 380 6.79 57.71 -5.45
CA ASP A 380 7.63 58.91 -5.68
C ASP A 380 9.14 58.65 -5.90
N GLY A 381 9.49 57.54 -6.55
CA GLY A 381 10.81 57.38 -7.20
C GLY A 381 12.00 57.11 -6.27
N LYS A 382 11.75 56.79 -4.99
CA LYS A 382 12.75 56.23 -4.08
C LYS A 382 12.24 54.90 -3.52
N THR A 383 12.92 53.81 -3.84
CA THR A 383 12.59 52.48 -3.34
C THR A 383 13.00 52.35 -1.88
N PHE A 384 12.05 52.01 -1.01
CA PHE A 384 12.33 51.50 0.33
C PHE A 384 11.99 50.01 0.30
N TYR A 385 12.99 49.17 0.55
CA TYR A 385 12.75 47.76 0.83
C TYR A 385 12.51 47.68 2.33
N VAL A 386 11.37 47.09 2.71
CA VAL A 386 11.05 46.83 4.10
C VAL A 386 11.31 45.35 4.31
N GLU A 387 12.35 45.04 5.08
CA GLU A 387 12.73 43.66 5.38
C GLU A 387 11.91 43.14 6.59
N GLY A 388 11.90 41.83 6.83
CA GLY A 388 11.06 41.21 7.88
C GLY A 388 11.32 41.73 9.31
N ASP A 389 12.40 42.46 9.53
CA ASP A 389 12.74 43.05 10.83
C ASP A 389 12.08 44.43 11.06
N ASP A 390 11.51 45.04 10.02
CA ASP A 390 10.88 46.38 10.11
C ASP A 390 9.39 46.35 10.49
N TYR A 391 8.78 45.16 10.54
CA TYR A 391 7.35 44.99 10.88
C TYR A 391 7.06 43.59 11.47
N GLU A 392 5.93 43.46 12.17
CA GLU A 392 5.38 42.18 12.64
C GLU A 392 3.91 42.06 12.22
N MET A 393 3.49 40.84 11.85
CA MET A 393 2.11 40.53 11.48
C MET A 393 1.38 39.80 12.62
N ASP A 394 0.22 40.31 13.00
CA ASP A 394 -0.75 39.64 13.88
C ASP A 394 -2.11 39.60 13.18
N GLY A 395 -2.33 38.52 12.41
CA GLY A 395 -3.53 38.34 11.59
C GLY A 395 -3.70 39.43 10.52
N GLN A 396 -4.70 40.30 10.68
CA GLN A 396 -4.98 41.42 9.77
C GLN A 396 -4.24 42.71 10.16
N GLN A 397 -3.55 42.75 11.30
CA GLN A 397 -2.80 43.92 11.74
C GLN A 397 -1.31 43.74 11.45
N ILE A 398 -0.70 44.79 10.93
CA ILE A 398 0.75 44.92 10.78
C ILE A 398 1.21 46.03 11.72
N ASN A 399 2.10 45.66 12.64
CA ASN A 399 2.81 46.61 13.50
C ASN A 399 4.11 46.99 12.78
N VAL A 400 4.22 48.25 12.37
CA VAL A 400 5.38 48.76 11.62
C VAL A 400 6.33 49.44 12.60
N PHE A 401 7.53 48.89 12.78
CA PHE A 401 8.52 49.44 13.71
C PHE A 401 9.36 50.58 13.10
N ASN A 402 9.27 50.76 11.79
CA ASN A 402 10.03 51.77 11.06
C ASN A 402 9.34 53.15 11.09
N LYS A 403 9.79 54.02 12.00
CA LYS A 403 9.29 55.40 12.19
C LYS A 403 9.37 56.30 10.95
N SER A 404 10.16 55.93 9.93
CA SER A 404 10.28 56.73 8.70
C SER A 404 9.07 56.63 7.76
N LEU A 405 8.14 55.71 8.06
CA LEU A 405 6.92 55.42 7.31
C LEU A 405 5.66 56.06 7.92
N GLU A 406 5.75 56.66 9.11
CA GLU A 406 4.61 57.28 9.80
C GLU A 406 3.99 58.42 8.97
N GLY A 407 2.67 58.33 8.69
CA GLY A 407 1.93 59.33 7.93
C GLY A 407 2.11 59.29 6.40
N LYS A 408 2.85 58.32 5.85
CA LYS A 408 3.04 58.16 4.40
C LYS A 408 2.05 57.16 3.79
N ALA A 409 1.70 57.38 2.52
CA ALA A 409 0.93 56.43 1.73
C ALA A 409 1.86 55.32 1.22
N VAL A 410 1.50 54.07 1.50
CA VAL A 410 2.27 52.88 1.08
C VAL A 410 1.39 52.03 0.15
N ARG A 411 1.99 51.50 -0.93
CA ARG A 411 1.36 50.43 -1.72
C ARG A 411 1.83 49.09 -1.19
N VAL A 412 0.87 48.26 -0.81
CA VAL A 412 1.09 46.89 -0.35
C VAL A 412 0.63 45.96 -1.48
N SER A 413 1.53 45.09 -1.94
CA SER A 413 1.21 44.00 -2.85
C SER A 413 1.29 42.67 -2.09
N TYR A 414 0.34 41.78 -2.33
CA TYR A 414 0.25 40.46 -1.70
C TYR A 414 0.48 39.37 -2.76
N ASP A 415 1.01 38.22 -2.34
CA ASP A 415 0.86 36.99 -3.12
C ASP A 415 -0.64 36.67 -3.23
N LEU A 416 -1.12 36.54 -4.47
CA LEU A 416 -2.54 36.37 -4.76
C LEU A 416 -2.92 34.90 -4.63
N PRO A 417 -4.04 34.55 -3.99
CA PRO A 417 -4.54 33.19 -4.07
C PRO A 417 -4.90 32.86 -5.52
N ALA A 418 -4.52 31.67 -5.98
CA ALA A 418 -4.96 31.14 -7.25
C ALA A 418 -6.50 31.06 -7.28
N ILE A 419 -7.10 31.29 -8.45
CA ILE A 419 -8.51 31.02 -8.71
C ILE A 419 -8.81 29.54 -8.45
N ALA A 420 -7.89 28.68 -8.90
CA ALA A 420 -7.94 27.24 -8.70
C ALA A 420 -6.53 26.65 -8.77
N GLU A 421 -6.30 25.57 -8.00
CA GLU A 421 -5.15 24.68 -8.15
C GLU A 421 -5.67 23.32 -8.61
N LEU A 422 -5.20 22.84 -9.76
CA LEU A 422 -5.63 21.59 -10.38
C LEU A 422 -4.48 20.59 -10.31
N SER A 423 -4.66 19.45 -9.65
CA SER A 423 -3.64 18.39 -9.61
C SER A 423 -3.34 17.87 -11.02
N LYS A 424 -2.07 17.53 -11.28
CA LYS A 424 -1.65 17.02 -12.59
C LYS A 424 -2.43 15.78 -13.03
N SER A 425 -2.56 15.60 -14.35
CA SER A 425 -3.26 14.47 -14.95
C SER A 425 -2.68 14.17 -16.34
N LEU A 426 -2.73 12.90 -16.75
CA LEU A 426 -2.39 12.46 -18.12
C LEU A 426 -3.38 12.97 -19.18
N SER A 427 -4.45 13.67 -18.77
CA SER A 427 -5.48 14.24 -19.63
C SER A 427 -5.62 15.75 -19.39
N SER A 428 -6.24 16.47 -20.34
CA SER A 428 -6.58 17.88 -20.17
C SER A 428 -7.35 18.14 -18.87
N LEU A 429 -6.97 19.22 -18.19
CA LEU A 429 -7.58 19.67 -16.95
C LEU A 429 -8.61 20.76 -17.26
N GLU A 430 -9.75 20.75 -16.57
CA GLU A 430 -10.81 21.73 -16.78
C GLU A 430 -11.18 22.45 -15.48
N HIS A 431 -11.31 23.77 -15.56
CA HIS A 431 -11.93 24.58 -14.52
C HIS A 431 -13.18 25.26 -15.07
N ASP A 432 -14.35 24.84 -14.59
CA ASP A 432 -15.65 25.37 -15.02
C ASP A 432 -16.13 26.50 -14.11
N PHE A 433 -16.26 27.70 -14.70
CA PHE A 433 -16.97 28.82 -14.11
C PHE A 433 -18.48 28.68 -14.33
N SER A 434 -19.06 27.62 -13.75
CA SER A 434 -20.45 27.20 -13.95
C SER A 434 -21.47 28.28 -13.50
N THR A 435 -21.12 29.04 -12.46
CA THR A 435 -21.88 30.21 -11.99
C THR A 435 -21.30 31.50 -12.57
N ARG A 436 -22.16 32.44 -12.99
CA ARG A 436 -21.70 33.76 -13.48
C ARG A 436 -20.88 34.49 -12.42
N ILE A 437 -19.59 34.66 -12.66
CA ILE A 437 -18.68 35.43 -11.80
C ILE A 437 -18.41 36.82 -12.38
N ASN A 438 -18.04 37.77 -11.51
CA ASN A 438 -17.58 39.09 -11.93
C ASN A 438 -16.12 38.99 -12.40
N VAL A 439 -15.83 39.50 -13.59
CA VAL A 439 -14.44 39.70 -14.02
C VAL A 439 -13.87 40.88 -13.24
N PRO A 440 -12.76 40.72 -12.50
CA PRO A 440 -12.15 41.83 -11.78
C PRO A 440 -11.74 42.97 -12.71
N THR A 441 -11.81 44.21 -12.23
CA THR A 441 -11.39 45.37 -13.01
C THR A 441 -9.90 45.28 -13.36
N GLY A 442 -9.59 45.32 -14.66
CA GLY A 442 -8.23 45.19 -15.17
C GLY A 442 -7.82 43.77 -15.58
N ALA A 443 -8.65 42.75 -15.34
CA ALA A 443 -8.39 41.40 -15.83
C ALA A 443 -8.60 41.34 -17.34
N THR A 444 -7.58 40.87 -18.06
CA THR A 444 -7.62 40.70 -19.52
C THR A 444 -7.33 39.26 -19.95
N HIS A 445 -6.61 38.50 -19.13
CA HIS A 445 -6.21 37.12 -19.43
C HIS A 445 -6.47 36.20 -18.23
N PHE A 446 -6.55 34.90 -18.49
CA PHE A 446 -6.23 33.85 -17.53
C PHE A 446 -4.76 33.47 -17.65
N LEU A 447 -4.08 33.27 -16.53
CA LEU A 447 -2.70 32.80 -16.48
C LEU A 447 -2.62 31.45 -15.76
N VAL A 448 -1.86 30.51 -16.31
CA VAL A 448 -1.65 29.18 -15.75
C VAL A 448 -0.15 28.96 -15.50
N PHE A 449 0.20 28.61 -14.28
CA PHE A 449 1.57 28.32 -13.87
C PHE A 449 1.67 26.89 -13.34
N THR A 450 2.81 26.24 -13.57
CA THR A 450 3.14 24.93 -13.00
C THR A 450 3.74 25.09 -11.61
N LYS A 451 3.37 24.21 -10.68
CA LYS A 451 3.73 24.33 -9.27
C LYS A 451 4.07 22.99 -8.61
N ASN A 452 5.01 23.04 -7.67
CA ASN A 452 5.35 21.94 -6.76
C ASN A 452 5.65 22.46 -5.34
N GLU A 453 6.16 21.58 -4.46
CA GLU A 453 6.47 21.90 -3.07
C GLU A 453 7.61 22.92 -2.88
N PHE A 454 8.46 23.10 -3.90
CA PHE A 454 9.58 24.05 -3.89
C PHE A 454 9.19 25.43 -4.42
N GLY A 455 8.05 25.55 -5.10
CA GLY A 455 7.53 26.82 -5.58
C GLY A 455 6.75 26.71 -6.87
N GLU A 456 6.46 27.88 -7.43
CA GLU A 456 5.80 28.04 -8.72
C GLU A 456 6.84 28.41 -9.79
N MET A 457 6.62 27.96 -11.02
CA MET A 457 7.41 28.38 -12.17
C MET A 457 7.32 29.90 -12.37
N LEU A 458 8.41 30.52 -12.82
CA LEU A 458 8.47 31.97 -13.05
C LEU A 458 7.58 32.44 -14.22
N TYR A 459 7.33 31.55 -15.19
CA TYR A 459 6.57 31.85 -16.40
C TYR A 459 5.34 30.94 -16.46
N GLY A 460 4.26 31.46 -17.06
CA GLY A 460 3.01 30.75 -17.21
C GLY A 460 2.45 30.90 -18.62
N GLN A 461 1.49 30.05 -18.96
CA GLN A 461 0.71 30.19 -20.18
C GLN A 461 -0.47 31.13 -19.98
N SER A 462 -0.94 31.74 -21.07
CA SER A 462 -2.04 32.71 -21.00
C SER A 462 -3.10 32.50 -22.08
N VAL A 463 -4.34 32.85 -21.76
CA VAL A 463 -5.45 32.97 -22.73
C VAL A 463 -6.27 34.21 -22.42
N GLU A 464 -6.71 34.92 -23.47
CA GLU A 464 -7.58 36.09 -23.35
C GLU A 464 -8.99 35.72 -22.87
N ILE A 465 -9.61 36.60 -22.08
CA ILE A 465 -10.94 36.39 -21.45
C ILE A 465 -12.11 36.74 -22.39
#